data_AF-A0A6G2DBF5-F1
#
_entry.id   AF-A0A6G2DBF5-F1
#
_cell.length_a   1.000
_cell.length_b   1.000
_cell.length_c   1.000
_cell.angle_alpha   90.00
_cell.angle_beta   90.00
_cell.angle_gamma   90.00
#
_symmetry.space_group_name_H-M   'P 1'
#
loop_
_entity.id
_entity.type
_entity.pdbx_description
1 polymer ?
#
loop_
_entity_poly.entity_id
_entity_poly.type
_entity_poly.pdbx_seq_one_letter_code
_entity_poly.pdbx_strand_id
1 'polypeptide(L)'
;NQLTRIENELENSRQLSQKQADQLEKLKEQLAIAKEKASQQKEELETAKEQVQKLLADYQAIAKEQEEQKTSYQAQQSQLFDRLDNLKNKQARAQSLENILRTHSNFYAGVKSVLQEKDRLGGIIGAVSEHLTFDVYYQTALEIALGASSQHIIVEDEESATKAIDFLKRNRAGRATFLPLTTIKARTISSQNQDAITVSPGFLGMADELVTFDTRLEAIFKNLLATTAIFDAVEHARAAARQVRYQVRMVTLDGTELRTGGSYAGGANRQNNSIF
;
A
#
# COMPACT_ATOMS: atom_id res chain seq x y z
N ASN A 1 -43.76 -30.65 118.67
CA ASN A 1 -43.43 -31.56 117.54
C ASN A 1 -43.96 -31.11 116.17
N GLN A 2 -45.16 -30.53 116.05
CA GLN A 2 -45.62 -30.01 114.75
C GLN A 2 -44.99 -28.64 114.39
N LEU A 3 -44.80 -27.75 115.37
CA LEU A 3 -44.20 -26.42 115.15
C LEU A 3 -42.79 -26.50 114.55
N THR A 4 -41.92 -27.33 115.14
CA THR A 4 -40.52 -27.54 114.71
C THR A 4 -40.41 -28.16 113.31
N ARG A 5 -41.41 -28.95 112.90
CA ARG A 5 -41.46 -29.55 111.56
C ARG A 5 -41.85 -28.50 110.52
N ILE A 6 -42.82 -27.65 110.84
CA ILE A 6 -43.23 -26.52 109.98
C ILE A 6 -42.11 -25.48 109.88
N GLU A 7 -41.38 -25.20 110.96
CA GLU A 7 -40.21 -24.31 110.97
C GLU A 7 -39.08 -24.85 110.07
N ASN A 8 -38.77 -26.14 110.14
CA ASN A 8 -37.78 -26.78 109.25
C ASN A 8 -38.24 -26.83 107.78
N GLU A 9 -39.53 -27.06 107.51
CA GLU A 9 -40.08 -27.01 106.15
C GLU A 9 -40.04 -25.58 105.58
N LEU A 10 -40.31 -24.56 106.40
CA LEU A 10 -40.21 -23.15 106.02
C LEU A 10 -38.76 -22.72 105.75
N GLU A 11 -37.81 -23.16 106.59
CA GLU A 11 -36.39 -22.89 106.42
C GLU A 11 -35.82 -23.57 105.17
N ASN A 12 -36.17 -24.83 104.93
CA ASN A 12 -35.81 -25.54 103.69
C ASN A 12 -36.41 -24.87 102.45
N SER A 13 -37.66 -24.40 102.53
CA SER A 13 -38.33 -23.67 101.44
C SER A 13 -37.66 -22.33 101.15
N ARG A 14 -37.23 -21.60 102.21
CA ARG A 14 -36.43 -20.38 102.09
C ARG A 14 -35.08 -20.63 101.46
N GLN A 15 -34.35 -21.65 101.91
CA GLN A 15 -33.04 -22.01 101.33
C GLN A 15 -33.16 -22.45 99.88
N LEU A 16 -34.22 -23.18 99.52
CA LEU A 16 -34.49 -23.56 98.13
C LEU A 16 -34.82 -22.34 97.27
N SER A 17 -35.65 -21.42 97.76
CA SER A 17 -35.97 -20.17 97.08
C SER A 17 -34.74 -19.28 96.89
N GLN A 18 -33.87 -19.20 97.88
CA GLN A 18 -32.61 -18.45 97.79
C GLN A 18 -31.67 -19.07 96.75
N LYS A 19 -31.47 -20.39 96.76
CA LYS A 19 -30.68 -21.08 95.73
C LYS A 19 -31.25 -20.87 94.32
N GLN A 20 -32.58 -20.93 94.17
CA GLN A 20 -33.24 -20.67 92.90
C GLN A 20 -33.06 -19.21 92.45
N ALA A 21 -33.11 -18.24 93.37
CA ALA A 21 -32.84 -16.84 93.09
C ALA A 21 -31.40 -16.62 92.60
N ASP A 22 -30.41 -17.17 93.31
CA ASP A 22 -28.99 -17.08 92.93
C ASP A 22 -28.72 -17.75 91.58
N GLN A 23 -29.38 -18.89 91.30
CA GLN A 23 -29.28 -19.59 90.02
C GLN A 23 -29.89 -18.77 88.89
N LEU A 24 -31.04 -18.14 89.13
CA LEU A 24 -31.72 -17.26 88.19
C LEU A 24 -30.88 -16.03 87.88
N GLU A 25 -30.20 -15.48 88.88
CA GLU A 25 -29.33 -14.31 88.75
C GLU A 25 -28.09 -14.65 87.90
N LYS A 26 -27.43 -15.79 88.16
CA LYS A 26 -26.34 -16.30 87.31
C LYS A 26 -26.79 -16.57 85.87
N LEU A 27 -27.97 -17.15 85.68
CA LEU A 27 -28.53 -17.39 84.35
C LEU A 27 -28.83 -16.08 83.61
N LYS A 28 -29.32 -15.06 84.31
CA LYS A 28 -29.54 -13.72 83.73
C LYS A 28 -28.23 -13.09 83.28
N GLU A 29 -27.18 -13.19 84.10
CA GLU A 29 -25.85 -12.65 83.77
C GLU A 29 -25.23 -13.37 82.57
N GLN A 30 -25.29 -14.71 82.55
CA GLN A 30 -24.85 -15.51 81.39
C GLN A 30 -25.63 -15.17 80.11
N LEU A 31 -26.96 -14.98 80.22
CA LEU A 31 -27.79 -14.57 79.09
C LEU A 31 -27.41 -13.17 78.58
N ALA A 32 -27.07 -12.24 79.48
CA ALA A 32 -26.62 -10.89 79.12
C ALA A 32 -25.30 -10.96 78.33
N ILE A 33 -24.31 -11.70 78.84
CA ILE A 33 -23.01 -11.90 78.18
C ILE A 33 -23.18 -12.58 76.82
N ALA A 34 -24.03 -13.61 76.73
CA ALA A 34 -24.30 -14.30 75.48
C ALA A 34 -24.97 -13.40 74.44
N LYS A 35 -25.90 -12.52 74.86
CA LYS A 35 -26.53 -11.51 73.99
C LYS A 35 -25.53 -10.48 73.49
N GLU A 36 -24.67 -9.97 74.36
CA GLU A 36 -23.59 -9.03 74.00
C GLU A 36 -22.69 -9.65 72.92
N LYS A 37 -22.22 -10.88 73.17
CA LYS A 37 -21.35 -11.61 72.24
C LYS A 37 -22.05 -11.91 70.90
N ALA A 38 -23.32 -12.29 70.93
CA ALA A 38 -24.10 -12.50 69.70
C ALA A 38 -24.28 -11.21 68.91
N SER A 39 -24.44 -10.06 69.58
CA SER A 39 -24.51 -8.75 68.94
C SER A 39 -23.19 -8.39 68.25
N GLN A 40 -22.05 -8.56 68.94
CA GLN A 40 -20.72 -8.31 68.37
C GLN A 40 -20.44 -9.20 67.16
N GLN A 41 -20.70 -10.51 67.28
CA GLN A 41 -20.52 -11.45 66.17
C GLN A 41 -21.40 -11.12 64.96
N LYS A 42 -22.61 -10.58 65.20
CA LYS A 42 -23.50 -10.14 64.13
C LYS A 42 -22.93 -8.92 63.41
N GLU A 43 -22.40 -7.93 64.12
CA GLU A 43 -21.75 -6.77 63.52
C GLU A 43 -20.49 -7.16 62.72
N GLU A 44 -19.66 -8.06 63.27
CA GLU A 44 -18.50 -8.61 62.57
C GLU A 44 -18.90 -9.33 61.28
N LEU A 45 -19.97 -10.14 61.33
CA LEU A 45 -20.50 -10.85 60.16
C LEU A 45 -21.00 -9.88 59.08
N GLU A 46 -21.74 -8.85 59.45
CA GLU A 46 -22.23 -7.86 58.48
C GLU A 46 -21.06 -7.07 57.86
N THR A 47 -20.06 -6.68 58.66
CA THR A 47 -18.84 -6.03 58.16
C THR A 47 -18.09 -6.94 57.18
N ALA A 48 -17.93 -8.23 57.52
CA ALA A 48 -17.28 -9.20 56.64
C ALA A 48 -18.07 -9.41 55.33
N LYS A 49 -19.40 -9.44 55.38
CA LYS A 49 -20.26 -9.54 54.19
C LYS A 49 -20.08 -8.33 53.27
N GLU A 50 -20.07 -7.13 53.81
CA GLU A 50 -19.85 -5.90 53.04
C GLU A 50 -18.47 -5.91 52.38
N GLN A 51 -17.42 -6.33 53.09
CA GLN A 51 -16.09 -6.49 52.53
C GLN A 51 -16.06 -7.50 51.38
N VAL A 52 -16.67 -8.67 51.57
CA VAL A 52 -16.74 -9.71 50.52
C VAL A 52 -17.50 -9.19 49.30
N GLN A 53 -18.62 -8.50 49.48
CA GLN A 53 -19.36 -7.89 48.37
C GLN A 53 -18.52 -6.88 47.59
N LYS A 54 -17.76 -6.04 48.30
CA LYS A 54 -16.86 -5.07 47.66
C LYS A 54 -15.74 -5.75 46.88
N LEU A 55 -15.05 -6.72 47.49
CA LEU A 55 -14.00 -7.50 46.82
C LEU A 55 -14.52 -8.23 45.58
N LEU A 56 -15.75 -8.75 45.64
CA LEU A 56 -16.37 -9.44 44.51
C LEU A 56 -16.72 -8.48 43.37
N ALA A 57 -17.19 -7.28 43.69
CA ALA A 57 -17.42 -6.22 42.69
C ALA A 57 -16.10 -5.77 42.03
N ASP A 58 -15.05 -5.55 42.83
CA ASP A 58 -13.73 -5.15 42.33
C ASP A 58 -13.13 -6.25 41.43
N TYR A 59 -13.25 -7.52 41.84
CA TYR A 59 -12.81 -8.67 41.03
C TYR A 59 -13.53 -8.72 39.68
N GLN A 60 -14.85 -8.53 39.67
CA GLN A 60 -15.63 -8.53 38.44
C GLN A 60 -15.25 -7.38 37.50
N ALA A 61 -14.97 -6.19 38.05
CA ALA A 61 -14.52 -5.04 37.28
C ALA A 61 -13.15 -5.31 36.63
N ILE A 62 -12.18 -5.82 37.41
CA ILE A 62 -10.83 -6.15 36.92
C ILE A 62 -10.89 -7.26 35.87
N ALA A 63 -11.68 -8.32 36.10
CA ALA A 63 -11.84 -9.42 35.15
C ALA A 63 -12.41 -8.94 33.81
N LYS A 64 -13.36 -8.00 33.84
CA LYS A 64 -13.92 -7.40 32.63
C LYS A 64 -12.87 -6.56 31.88
N GLU A 65 -12.13 -5.72 32.58
CA GLU A 65 -11.05 -4.90 31.99
C GLU A 65 -9.96 -5.80 31.37
N GLN A 66 -9.59 -6.88 32.03
CA GLN A 66 -8.62 -7.84 31.52
C GLN A 66 -9.08 -8.47 30.20
N GLU A 67 -10.35 -8.87 30.08
CA GLU A 67 -10.88 -9.47 28.86
C GLU A 67 -10.98 -8.45 27.72
N GLU A 68 -11.33 -7.20 28.02
CA GLU A 68 -11.31 -6.10 27.05
C GLU A 68 -9.89 -5.83 26.54
N GLN A 69 -8.90 -5.75 27.43
CA GLN A 69 -7.49 -5.57 27.08
C GLN A 69 -6.96 -6.74 26.24
N LYS A 70 -7.30 -7.98 26.60
CA LYS A 70 -6.91 -9.18 25.85
C LYS A 70 -7.50 -9.18 24.44
N THR A 71 -8.78 -8.81 24.30
CA THR A 71 -9.45 -8.71 23.00
C THR A 71 -8.81 -7.63 22.14
N SER A 72 -8.53 -6.46 22.73
CA SER A 72 -7.83 -5.36 22.06
C SER A 72 -6.43 -5.77 21.61
N TYR A 73 -5.67 -6.46 22.47
CA TYR A 73 -4.34 -6.96 22.15
C TYR A 73 -4.36 -7.94 20.98
N GLN A 74 -5.30 -8.90 20.97
CA GLN A 74 -5.46 -9.85 19.87
C GLN A 74 -5.81 -9.15 18.55
N ALA A 75 -6.68 -8.15 18.59
CA ALA A 75 -7.03 -7.36 17.40
C ALA A 75 -5.81 -6.59 16.86
N GLN A 76 -5.04 -5.94 17.75
CA GLN A 76 -3.81 -5.24 17.38
C GLN A 76 -2.75 -6.20 16.81
N GLN A 77 -2.62 -7.40 17.39
CA GLN A 77 -1.71 -8.43 16.92
C GLN A 77 -2.08 -8.91 15.51
N SER A 78 -3.38 -9.14 15.23
CA SER A 78 -3.85 -9.48 13.88
C SER A 78 -3.51 -8.38 12.87
N GLN A 79 -3.79 -7.12 13.21
CA GLN A 79 -3.47 -5.98 12.35
C GLN A 79 -1.95 -5.85 12.09
N LEU A 80 -1.12 -6.16 13.08
CA LEU A 80 0.34 -6.18 12.91
C LEU A 80 0.76 -7.24 11.89
N PHE A 81 0.22 -8.46 11.98
CA PHE A 81 0.52 -9.52 11.03
C PHE A 81 0.06 -9.19 9.61
N ASP A 82 -1.15 -8.62 9.46
CA ASP A 82 -1.66 -8.19 8.15
C ASP A 82 -0.76 -7.10 7.52
N ARG A 83 -0.29 -6.15 8.33
CA ARG A 83 0.64 -5.10 7.87
C ARG A 83 2.01 -5.69 7.49
N LEU A 84 2.50 -6.66 8.25
CA LEU A 84 3.78 -7.32 7.99
C LEU A 84 3.72 -8.16 6.71
N ASP A 85 2.62 -8.84 6.44
CA ASP A 85 2.42 -9.56 5.19
C ASP A 85 2.33 -8.61 3.99
N ASN A 86 1.57 -7.51 4.13
CA ASN A 86 1.53 -6.45 3.12
C ASN A 86 2.91 -5.87 2.82
N LEU A 87 3.73 -5.62 3.85
CA LEU A 87 5.09 -5.12 3.69
C LEU A 87 5.96 -6.11 2.92
N LYS A 88 5.93 -7.40 3.29
CA LYS A 88 6.68 -8.46 2.60
C LYS A 88 6.28 -8.58 1.13
N ASN A 89 4.99 -8.54 0.84
CA ASN A 89 4.47 -8.59 -0.53
C ASN A 89 4.94 -7.39 -1.36
N LYS A 90 4.92 -6.19 -0.77
CA LYS A 90 5.45 -4.97 -1.43
C LYS A 90 6.95 -5.04 -1.64
N GLN A 91 7.73 -5.54 -0.67
CA GLN A 91 9.18 -5.72 -0.80
C GLN A 91 9.54 -6.74 -1.89
N ALA A 92 8.86 -7.89 -1.93
CA ALA A 92 9.05 -8.90 -2.96
C ALA A 92 8.74 -8.35 -4.37
N ARG A 93 7.65 -7.57 -4.49
CA ARG A 93 7.31 -6.88 -5.75
C ARG A 93 8.36 -5.85 -6.15
N ALA A 94 8.85 -5.04 -5.22
CA ALA A 94 9.89 -4.06 -5.48
C ALA A 94 11.20 -4.74 -5.96
N GLN A 95 11.64 -5.80 -5.27
CA GLN A 95 12.82 -6.57 -5.67
C GLN A 95 12.64 -7.23 -7.04
N SER A 96 11.44 -7.71 -7.36
CA SER A 96 11.13 -8.26 -8.68
C SER A 96 11.22 -7.19 -9.78
N LEU A 97 10.66 -5.99 -9.55
CA LEU A 97 10.73 -4.87 -10.48
C LEU A 97 12.16 -4.37 -10.67
N GLU A 98 12.92 -4.24 -9.58
CA GLU A 98 14.34 -3.86 -9.61
C GLU A 98 15.16 -4.88 -10.41
N ASN A 99 14.89 -6.17 -10.23
CA ASN A 99 15.54 -7.21 -11.03
C ASN A 99 15.17 -7.13 -12.52
N ILE A 100 13.91 -6.82 -12.87
CA ILE A 100 13.50 -6.64 -14.27
C ILE A 100 14.24 -5.48 -14.92
N LEU A 101 14.35 -4.34 -14.22
CA LEU A 101 15.09 -3.17 -14.68
C LEU A 101 16.59 -3.49 -14.85
N ARG A 102 17.22 -4.07 -13.82
CA ARG A 102 18.66 -4.40 -13.83
C ARG A 102 19.03 -5.40 -14.93
N THR A 103 18.12 -6.30 -15.27
CA THR A 103 18.37 -7.36 -16.26
C THR A 103 17.87 -7.02 -17.66
N HIS A 104 17.25 -5.85 -17.85
CA HIS A 104 16.57 -5.45 -19.09
C HIS A 104 15.64 -6.55 -19.63
N SER A 105 14.95 -7.27 -18.72
CA SER A 105 14.25 -8.52 -19.10
C SER A 105 13.02 -8.30 -19.99
N ASN A 106 12.45 -7.09 -20.01
CA ASN A 106 11.34 -6.72 -20.88
C ASN A 106 11.80 -6.19 -22.26
N PHE A 107 13.11 -6.04 -22.49
CA PHE A 107 13.65 -5.59 -23.76
C PHE A 107 13.78 -6.73 -24.77
N TYR A 108 13.74 -6.38 -26.06
CA TYR A 108 14.08 -7.30 -27.14
C TYR A 108 15.49 -7.87 -26.95
N ALA A 109 15.69 -9.14 -27.31
CA ALA A 109 16.93 -9.87 -27.06
C ALA A 109 18.20 -9.13 -27.52
N GLY A 110 18.16 -8.48 -28.68
CA GLY A 110 19.29 -7.69 -29.20
C GLY A 110 19.56 -6.44 -28.36
N VAL A 111 18.52 -5.75 -27.92
CA VAL A 111 18.65 -4.56 -27.07
C VAL A 111 19.21 -4.94 -25.71
N LYS A 112 18.62 -5.96 -25.07
CA LYS A 112 19.10 -6.52 -23.80
C LYS A 112 20.59 -6.90 -23.86
N SER A 113 21.01 -7.62 -24.90
CA SER A 113 22.38 -8.09 -25.02
C SER A 113 23.40 -6.96 -25.15
N VAL A 114 23.04 -5.86 -25.82
CA VAL A 114 23.91 -4.68 -25.93
C VAL A 114 23.96 -3.90 -24.60
N LEU A 115 22.81 -3.67 -23.96
CA LEU A 115 22.76 -2.92 -22.70
C LEU A 115 23.51 -3.62 -21.57
N GLN A 116 23.51 -4.95 -21.55
CA GLN A 116 24.29 -5.76 -20.59
C GLN A 116 25.81 -5.66 -20.79
N GLU A 117 26.27 -5.38 -22.01
CA GLU A 117 27.69 -5.24 -22.36
C GLU A 117 28.09 -3.78 -22.62
N LYS A 118 27.26 -2.81 -22.19
CA LYS A 118 27.43 -1.39 -22.51
C LYS A 118 28.82 -0.86 -22.16
N ASP A 119 29.34 -1.24 -20.99
CA ASP A 119 30.63 -0.75 -20.47
C ASP A 119 31.81 -1.33 -21.25
N ARG A 120 31.64 -2.54 -21.78
CA ARG A 120 32.66 -3.21 -22.60
C ARG A 120 32.66 -2.71 -24.04
N LEU A 121 31.48 -2.44 -24.60
CA LEU A 121 31.33 -1.96 -25.98
C LEU A 121 31.79 -0.50 -26.10
N GLY A 122 31.53 0.32 -25.07
CA GLY A 122 31.81 1.75 -25.09
C GLY A 122 30.85 2.53 -26.00
N GLY A 123 30.63 3.81 -25.67
CA GLY A 123 29.79 4.72 -26.48
C GLY A 123 28.29 4.39 -26.51
N ILE A 124 27.82 3.48 -25.63
CA ILE A 124 26.40 3.15 -25.45
C ILE A 124 25.83 4.03 -24.33
N ILE A 125 24.84 4.88 -24.66
CA ILE A 125 24.23 5.81 -23.70
C ILE A 125 23.07 5.15 -22.95
N GLY A 126 22.26 4.36 -23.65
CA GLY A 126 21.13 3.62 -23.06
C GLY A 126 19.96 3.46 -24.02
N ALA A 127 18.86 2.88 -23.56
CA ALA A 127 17.63 2.82 -24.34
C ALA A 127 16.86 4.15 -24.29
N VAL A 128 16.09 4.46 -25.33
CA VAL A 128 15.26 5.68 -25.39
C VAL A 128 14.36 5.81 -24.15
N SER A 129 13.74 4.72 -23.69
CA SER A 129 12.85 4.72 -22.51
C SER A 129 13.55 5.07 -21.20
N GLU A 130 14.88 4.94 -21.11
CA GLU A 130 15.66 5.29 -19.91
C GLU A 130 15.98 6.80 -19.84
N HIS A 131 15.76 7.55 -20.92
CA HIS A 131 16.24 8.93 -21.09
C HIS A 131 15.12 9.96 -21.28
N LEU A 132 13.88 9.61 -20.93
CA LEU A 132 12.74 10.52 -20.96
C LEU A 132 11.79 10.29 -19.79
N THR A 133 11.03 11.31 -19.42
CA THR A 133 9.92 11.22 -18.46
C THR A 133 8.69 11.98 -19.00
N PHE A 134 7.51 11.61 -18.52
CA PHE A 134 6.25 12.27 -18.89
C PHE A 134 5.20 12.15 -17.79
N ASP A 135 4.14 12.95 -17.88
CA ASP A 135 2.97 12.85 -17.01
C ASP A 135 2.20 11.55 -17.29
N VAL A 136 1.78 10.84 -16.24
CA VAL A 136 0.99 9.61 -16.30
C VAL A 136 -0.30 9.79 -17.11
N TYR A 137 -0.86 11.01 -17.12
CA TYR A 137 -2.00 11.37 -17.95
C TYR A 137 -1.78 11.06 -19.44
N TYR A 138 -0.55 11.18 -19.95
CA TYR A 138 -0.20 10.91 -21.35
C TYR A 138 0.39 9.51 -21.57
N GLN A 139 0.50 8.68 -20.53
CA GLN A 139 1.29 7.44 -20.57
C GLN A 139 0.91 6.54 -21.76
N THR A 140 -0.37 6.20 -21.90
CA THR A 140 -0.83 5.32 -22.98
C THR A 140 -0.54 5.90 -24.36
N ALA A 141 -0.79 7.21 -24.54
CA ALA A 141 -0.56 7.87 -25.81
C ALA A 141 0.94 7.92 -26.17
N LEU A 142 1.81 8.20 -25.20
CA LEU A 142 3.26 8.29 -25.40
C LEU A 142 3.93 6.92 -25.55
N GLU A 143 3.47 5.90 -24.83
CA GLU A 143 3.89 4.51 -25.02
C GLU A 143 3.61 4.05 -26.46
N ILE A 144 2.42 4.38 -26.98
CA ILE A 144 2.05 4.07 -28.37
C ILE A 144 2.80 4.98 -29.35
N ALA A 145 3.00 6.26 -29.01
CA ALA A 145 3.74 7.19 -29.84
C ALA A 145 5.18 6.70 -30.07
N LEU A 146 5.85 6.22 -29.03
CA LEU A 146 7.19 5.65 -29.14
C LEU A 146 7.15 4.23 -29.72
N GLY A 147 6.20 3.40 -29.31
CA GLY A 147 6.10 2.00 -29.75
C GLY A 147 7.44 1.27 -29.61
N ALA A 148 7.88 0.57 -30.66
CA ALA A 148 9.18 -0.12 -30.67
C ALA A 148 10.40 0.82 -30.58
N SER A 149 10.23 2.11 -30.88
CA SER A 149 11.33 3.09 -30.80
C SER A 149 11.74 3.43 -29.37
N SER A 150 10.87 3.16 -28.39
CA SER A 150 11.19 3.24 -26.96
C SER A 150 12.39 2.35 -26.57
N GLN A 151 12.64 1.26 -27.31
CA GLN A 151 13.76 0.34 -27.08
C GLN A 151 14.98 0.60 -27.98
N HIS A 152 14.94 1.63 -28.82
CA HIS A 152 16.11 1.98 -29.63
C HIS A 152 17.26 2.42 -28.72
N ILE A 153 18.48 2.13 -29.12
CA ILE A 153 19.67 2.36 -28.31
C ILE A 153 20.32 3.67 -28.76
N ILE A 154 20.43 4.62 -27.85
CA ILE A 154 21.15 5.87 -28.06
C ILE A 154 22.65 5.59 -27.92
N VAL A 155 23.44 6.08 -28.87
CA VAL A 155 24.90 5.91 -28.89
C VAL A 155 25.59 7.23 -29.20
N GLU A 156 26.84 7.38 -28.77
CA GLU A 156 27.62 8.61 -28.96
C GLU A 156 27.83 8.92 -30.45
N ASP A 157 28.21 7.91 -31.25
CA ASP A 157 28.56 8.05 -32.66
C ASP A 157 28.30 6.78 -33.50
N GLU A 158 28.53 6.87 -34.81
CA GLU A 158 28.33 5.76 -35.74
C GLU A 158 29.29 4.59 -35.48
N GLU A 159 30.52 4.87 -35.01
CA GLU A 159 31.51 3.84 -34.70
C GLU A 159 31.00 2.93 -33.57
N SER A 160 30.43 3.53 -32.53
CA SER A 160 29.79 2.84 -31.42
C SER A 160 28.61 1.99 -31.88
N ALA A 161 27.78 2.51 -32.80
CA ALA A 161 26.70 1.73 -33.42
C ALA A 161 27.25 0.50 -34.18
N THR A 162 28.29 0.69 -35.01
CA THR A 162 28.89 -0.40 -35.79
C THR A 162 29.51 -1.47 -34.89
N LYS A 163 30.22 -1.09 -33.83
CA LYS A 163 30.78 -2.02 -32.83
C LYS A 163 29.69 -2.87 -32.19
N ALA A 164 28.58 -2.26 -31.78
CA ALA A 164 27.46 -2.97 -31.18
C ALA A 164 26.75 -3.91 -32.17
N ILE A 165 26.58 -3.49 -33.42
CA ILE A 165 26.03 -4.33 -34.49
C ILE A 165 26.93 -5.55 -34.75
N ASP A 166 28.24 -5.36 -34.80
CA ASP A 166 29.20 -6.45 -35.00
C ASP A 166 29.21 -7.42 -33.82
N PHE A 167 29.11 -6.90 -32.60
CA PHE A 167 28.90 -7.72 -31.40
C PHE A 167 27.63 -8.59 -31.53
N LEU A 168 26.50 -8.00 -31.91
CA LEU A 168 25.24 -8.74 -32.10
C LEU A 168 25.36 -9.83 -33.18
N LYS A 169 26.03 -9.52 -34.29
CA LYS A 169 26.27 -10.49 -35.38
C LYS A 169 27.16 -11.66 -34.93
N ARG A 170 28.30 -11.36 -34.30
CA ARG A 170 29.27 -12.38 -33.84
C ARG A 170 28.64 -13.35 -32.84
N ASN A 171 27.81 -12.83 -31.94
CA ASN A 171 27.16 -13.62 -30.89
C ASN A 171 25.77 -14.15 -31.26
N ARG A 172 25.26 -13.82 -32.46
CA ARG A 172 23.87 -14.13 -32.90
C ARG A 172 22.82 -13.69 -31.87
N ALA A 173 23.06 -12.56 -31.23
CA ALA A 173 22.33 -12.11 -30.05
C ALA A 173 21.04 -11.31 -30.37
N GLY A 174 20.57 -11.36 -31.61
CA GLY A 174 19.35 -10.69 -32.06
C GLY A 174 19.61 -9.40 -32.85
N ARG A 175 18.62 -8.50 -32.87
CA ARG A 175 18.63 -7.25 -33.61
C ARG A 175 18.26 -6.08 -32.71
N ALA A 176 18.86 -4.93 -32.97
CA ALA A 176 18.55 -3.66 -32.32
C ALA A 176 18.67 -2.51 -33.33
N THR A 177 18.00 -1.41 -33.06
CA THR A 177 18.14 -0.14 -33.79
C THR A 177 18.95 0.82 -32.94
N PHE A 178 19.88 1.53 -33.57
CA PHE A 178 20.81 2.44 -32.91
C PHE A 178 20.57 3.87 -33.41
N LEU A 179 20.69 4.85 -32.51
CA LEU A 179 20.47 6.26 -32.77
C LEU A 179 21.74 7.04 -32.40
N PRO A 180 22.66 7.28 -33.36
CA PRO A 180 23.87 8.02 -33.09
C PRO A 180 23.60 9.52 -32.96
N LEU A 181 24.11 10.14 -31.89
CA LEU A 181 23.95 11.59 -31.65
C LEU A 181 24.57 12.45 -32.76
N THR A 182 25.63 11.95 -33.41
CA THR A 182 26.34 12.62 -34.50
C THR A 182 25.53 12.74 -35.80
N THR A 183 24.58 11.84 -36.06
CA THR A 183 23.90 11.74 -37.37
C THR A 183 22.41 11.91 -37.32
N ILE A 184 21.77 11.63 -36.18
CA ILE A 184 20.33 11.74 -36.09
C ILE A 184 19.89 13.20 -36.21
N LYS A 185 18.89 13.44 -37.05
CA LYS A 185 18.33 14.77 -37.27
C LYS A 185 16.93 14.84 -36.70
N ALA A 186 16.63 15.95 -36.04
CA ALA A 186 15.27 16.29 -35.66
C ALA A 186 14.35 16.24 -36.90
N ARG A 187 13.15 15.72 -36.72
CA ARG A 187 12.09 15.78 -37.72
C ARG A 187 11.09 16.85 -37.31
N THR A 188 10.42 17.43 -38.28
CA THR A 188 9.33 18.39 -38.05
C THR A 188 8.21 18.11 -39.04
N ILE A 189 7.01 18.54 -38.70
CA ILE A 189 5.90 18.63 -39.65
C ILE A 189 5.97 19.98 -40.40
N SER A 190 5.24 20.11 -41.51
CA SER A 190 5.14 21.40 -42.20
C SER A 190 4.42 22.41 -41.32
N SER A 191 4.80 23.69 -41.41
CA SER A 191 4.15 24.78 -40.67
C SER A 191 2.64 24.80 -40.91
N GLN A 192 2.22 24.62 -42.17
CA GLN A 192 0.80 24.54 -42.51
C GLN A 192 0.05 23.41 -41.75
N ASN A 193 0.67 22.23 -41.60
CA ASN A 193 0.05 21.15 -40.85
C ASN A 193 0.10 21.40 -39.35
N GLN A 194 1.16 22.03 -38.85
CA GLN A 194 1.27 22.44 -37.45
C GLN A 194 0.16 23.42 -37.08
N ASP A 195 0.03 24.52 -37.83
CA ASP A 195 -0.99 25.55 -37.60
C ASP A 195 -2.41 24.97 -37.62
N ALA A 196 -2.67 24.06 -38.57
CA ALA A 196 -3.96 23.37 -38.69
C ALA A 196 -4.28 22.47 -37.49
N ILE A 197 -3.27 21.75 -36.96
CA ILE A 197 -3.43 20.84 -35.82
C ILE A 197 -3.57 21.63 -34.51
N THR A 198 -2.79 22.69 -34.32
CA THR A 198 -2.79 23.47 -33.07
C THR A 198 -4.16 24.09 -32.77
N VAL A 199 -4.93 24.46 -33.79
CA VAL A 199 -6.30 25.00 -33.63
C VAL A 199 -7.39 23.93 -33.66
N SER A 200 -7.03 22.66 -33.89
CA SER A 200 -8.00 21.57 -33.96
C SER A 200 -8.56 21.26 -32.55
N PRO A 201 -9.87 21.03 -32.42
CA PRO A 201 -10.46 20.59 -31.15
C PRO A 201 -9.76 19.34 -30.61
N GLY A 202 -9.56 19.27 -29.30
CA GLY A 202 -8.99 18.10 -28.64
C GLY A 202 -7.47 17.93 -28.79
N PHE A 203 -6.76 18.86 -29.44
CA PHE A 203 -5.30 18.84 -29.51
C PHE A 203 -4.69 19.14 -28.12
N LEU A 204 -3.82 18.25 -27.66
CA LEU A 204 -3.17 18.36 -26.35
C LEU A 204 -1.71 18.83 -26.45
N GLY A 205 -1.06 18.57 -27.58
CA GLY A 205 0.34 18.95 -27.81
C GLY A 205 1.03 18.04 -28.82
N MET A 206 2.20 18.45 -29.31
CA MET A 206 3.09 17.53 -30.01
C MET A 206 3.77 16.60 -28.99
N ALA A 207 4.01 15.35 -29.37
CA ALA A 207 4.47 14.36 -28.41
C ALA A 207 5.87 14.67 -27.82
N ASP A 208 6.71 15.42 -28.52
CA ASP A 208 8.01 15.89 -28.02
C ASP A 208 7.88 17.01 -26.99
N GLU A 209 6.79 17.78 -27.02
CA GLU A 209 6.49 18.86 -26.07
C GLU A 209 5.89 18.31 -24.75
N LEU A 210 5.40 17.07 -24.77
CA LEU A 210 4.76 16.40 -23.63
C LEU A 210 5.70 15.48 -22.85
N VAL A 211 6.99 15.46 -23.19
CA VAL A 211 8.04 14.70 -22.53
C VAL A 211 9.15 15.61 -22.02
N THR A 212 9.89 15.16 -21.01
CA THR A 212 11.08 15.83 -20.49
C THR A 212 12.30 14.94 -20.72
N PHE A 213 13.40 15.53 -21.22
CA PHE A 213 14.66 14.83 -21.51
C PHE A 213 15.86 15.79 -21.45
N ASP A 214 17.09 15.25 -21.45
CA ASP A 214 18.31 16.05 -21.53
C ASP A 214 18.43 16.72 -22.91
N THR A 215 18.70 18.03 -22.92
CA THR A 215 18.96 18.85 -24.12
C THR A 215 19.96 18.23 -25.10
N ARG A 216 20.96 17.47 -24.62
CA ARG A 216 21.93 16.78 -25.49
C ARG A 216 21.27 15.72 -26.39
N LEU A 217 20.09 15.25 -26.01
CA LEU A 217 19.30 14.24 -26.70
C LEU A 217 18.15 14.84 -27.52
N GLU A 218 18.07 16.17 -27.65
CA GLU A 218 16.96 16.85 -28.32
C GLU A 218 16.72 16.34 -29.74
N ALA A 219 17.79 16.12 -30.52
CA ALA A 219 17.68 15.59 -31.88
C ALA A 219 17.05 14.19 -31.92
N ILE A 220 17.31 13.35 -30.91
CA ILE A 220 16.74 12.01 -30.78
C ILE A 220 15.23 12.13 -30.54
N PHE A 221 14.82 12.86 -29.51
CA PHE A 221 13.42 12.94 -29.13
C PHE A 221 12.57 13.69 -30.16
N LYS A 222 13.09 14.76 -30.76
CA LYS A 222 12.42 15.41 -31.89
C LYS A 222 12.36 14.51 -33.13
N ASN A 223 13.37 13.68 -33.38
CA ASN A 223 13.26 12.69 -34.44
C ASN A 223 12.10 11.72 -34.17
N LEU A 224 11.98 11.19 -32.96
CA LEU A 224 10.99 10.16 -32.65
C LEU A 224 9.57 10.71 -32.47
N LEU A 225 9.42 11.88 -31.86
CA LEU A 225 8.15 12.35 -31.32
C LEU A 225 7.58 13.60 -32.01
N ALA A 226 8.41 14.49 -32.57
CA ALA A 226 7.94 15.79 -33.13
C ALA A 226 7.11 15.68 -34.42
N THR A 227 6.85 14.46 -34.91
CA THR A 227 5.93 14.18 -36.01
C THR A 227 4.64 13.49 -35.56
N THR A 228 4.40 13.41 -34.25
CA THR A 228 3.22 12.79 -33.65
C THR A 228 2.47 13.82 -32.81
N ALA A 229 1.20 14.05 -33.12
CA ALA A 229 0.32 14.91 -32.33
C ALA A 229 -0.52 14.06 -31.37
N ILE A 230 -0.72 14.55 -30.14
CA ILE A 230 -1.53 13.88 -29.13
C ILE A 230 -2.90 14.56 -29.00
N PHE A 231 -3.96 13.75 -28.96
CA PHE A 231 -5.34 14.19 -28.87
C PHE A 231 -6.08 13.54 -27.70
N ASP A 232 -7.11 14.20 -27.19
CA ASP A 232 -7.97 13.67 -26.12
C ASP A 232 -8.83 12.48 -26.57
N ALA A 233 -9.38 12.51 -27.79
CA ALA A 233 -10.38 11.57 -28.29
C ALA A 233 -10.22 11.25 -29.79
N VAL A 234 -10.65 10.04 -30.17
CA VAL A 234 -10.54 9.51 -31.55
C VAL A 234 -11.26 10.37 -32.57
N GLU A 235 -12.43 10.90 -32.21
CA GLU A 235 -13.22 11.72 -33.12
C GLU A 235 -12.52 13.05 -33.47
N HIS A 236 -11.90 13.67 -32.48
CA HIS A 236 -11.08 14.87 -32.66
C HIS A 236 -9.84 14.59 -33.51
N ALA A 237 -9.09 13.54 -33.17
CA ALA A 237 -7.92 13.10 -33.95
C ALA A 237 -8.30 12.79 -35.41
N ARG A 238 -9.44 12.13 -35.64
CA ARG A 238 -9.93 11.79 -36.98
C ARG A 238 -10.30 13.02 -37.81
N ALA A 239 -10.93 14.03 -37.20
CA ALA A 239 -11.25 15.28 -37.86
C ALA A 239 -9.97 16.02 -38.28
N ALA A 240 -9.02 16.16 -37.35
CA ALA A 240 -7.73 16.80 -37.60
C ALA A 240 -6.92 16.04 -38.68
N ALA A 241 -6.89 14.70 -38.63
CA ALA A 241 -6.19 13.87 -39.60
C ALA A 241 -6.70 14.10 -41.03
N ARG A 242 -8.01 14.27 -41.22
CA ARG A 242 -8.59 14.61 -42.54
C ARG A 242 -8.17 16.00 -43.01
N GLN A 243 -8.14 16.99 -42.12
CA GLN A 243 -7.74 18.36 -42.44
C GLN A 243 -6.29 18.42 -42.95
N VAL A 244 -5.38 17.67 -42.33
CA VAL A 244 -3.98 17.55 -42.77
C VAL A 244 -3.75 16.43 -43.79
N ARG A 245 -4.81 15.90 -44.41
CA ARG A 245 -4.74 14.85 -45.44
C ARG A 245 -3.91 13.63 -45.03
N TYR A 246 -4.01 13.21 -43.77
CA TYR A 246 -3.29 12.10 -43.16
C TYR A 246 -1.76 12.19 -43.30
N GLN A 247 -1.21 13.41 -43.34
CA GLN A 247 0.23 13.67 -43.42
C GLN A 247 0.92 13.70 -42.06
N VAL A 248 0.16 13.75 -40.96
CA VAL A 248 0.69 13.77 -39.59
C VAL A 248 0.14 12.58 -38.83
N ARG A 249 1.01 11.93 -38.05
CA ARG A 249 0.61 10.83 -37.17
C ARG A 249 -0.07 11.39 -35.94
N MET A 250 -1.14 10.76 -35.49
CA MET A 250 -1.91 11.19 -34.32
C MET A 250 -2.15 10.02 -33.38
N VAL A 251 -2.07 10.27 -32.09
CA VAL A 251 -2.37 9.27 -31.05
C VAL A 251 -3.29 9.89 -30.02
N THR A 252 -4.28 9.13 -29.57
CA THR A 252 -5.23 9.58 -28.55
C THR A 252 -4.91 9.03 -27.17
N LEU A 253 -5.45 9.66 -26.12
CA LEU A 253 -5.27 9.21 -24.73
C LEU A 253 -5.76 7.78 -24.49
N ASP A 254 -6.79 7.33 -25.22
CA ASP A 254 -7.31 5.96 -25.16
C ASP A 254 -6.46 4.94 -25.92
N GLY A 255 -5.41 5.39 -26.60
CA GLY A 255 -4.47 4.54 -27.32
C GLY A 255 -4.87 4.19 -28.76
N THR A 256 -5.76 4.95 -29.38
CA THR A 256 -5.97 4.85 -30.83
C THR A 256 -4.87 5.62 -31.58
N GLU A 257 -4.27 4.98 -32.57
CA GLU A 257 -3.22 5.53 -33.41
C GLU A 257 -3.73 5.71 -34.85
N LEU A 258 -3.59 6.92 -35.38
CA LEU A 258 -3.79 7.24 -36.79
C LEU A 258 -2.41 7.50 -37.41
N ARG A 259 -1.94 6.60 -38.29
CA ARG A 259 -0.64 6.74 -38.94
C ARG A 259 -0.74 7.58 -40.20
N THR A 260 0.41 8.14 -40.59
CA THR A 260 0.55 8.80 -41.89
C THR A 260 0.15 7.85 -43.02
N GLY A 261 -0.61 8.33 -43.99
CA GLY A 261 -1.16 7.48 -45.07
C GLY A 261 -2.49 6.80 -44.74
N GLY A 262 -3.06 7.04 -43.55
CA GLY A 262 -4.48 6.76 -43.25
C GLY A 262 -4.77 5.40 -42.63
N SER A 263 -3.75 4.62 -42.23
CA SER A 263 -3.97 3.38 -41.48
C SER A 263 -4.23 3.65 -40.00
N TYR A 264 -5.11 2.85 -39.39
CA TYR A 264 -5.48 2.94 -37.98
C TYR A 264 -4.93 1.74 -37.21
N ALA A 265 -4.51 1.97 -35.97
CA ALA A 265 -4.22 0.92 -35.01
C ALA A 265 -4.92 1.23 -33.68
N GLY A 266 -5.39 0.20 -32.99
CA GLY A 266 -6.09 0.36 -31.71
C GLY A 266 -6.53 -0.99 -31.16
N GLY A 267 -6.91 -1.01 -29.90
CA GLY A 267 -7.33 -2.22 -29.17
C GLY A 267 -6.78 -2.24 -27.74
N ALA A 268 -7.27 -3.18 -26.93
CA ALA A 268 -6.79 -3.33 -25.56
C ALA A 268 -5.44 -4.05 -25.53
N ASN A 269 -4.43 -3.40 -24.95
CA ASN A 269 -3.13 -4.03 -24.74
C ASN A 269 -3.25 -5.07 -23.62
N ARG A 270 -3.13 -6.37 -23.95
CA ARG A 270 -3.25 -7.47 -22.98
C ARG A 270 -1.95 -7.72 -22.19
N GLN A 271 -0.85 -7.06 -22.54
CA GLN A 271 0.46 -7.28 -21.91
C GLN A 271 0.95 -6.00 -21.19
N ASN A 272 0.97 -6.06 -19.86
CA ASN A 272 1.49 -5.01 -18.96
C ASN A 272 3.04 -4.95 -18.92
N ASN A 273 3.73 -5.33 -20.00
CA ASN A 273 5.18 -5.19 -20.06
C ASN A 273 5.55 -3.80 -20.58
N SER A 274 5.12 -2.77 -19.87
CA SER A 274 5.70 -1.45 -20.06
C SER A 274 7.18 -1.51 -19.69
N ILE A 275 7.98 -0.73 -20.41
CA ILE A 275 9.41 -0.55 -20.19
C ILE A 275 9.72 0.84 -19.62
N PHE A 276 8.67 1.60 -19.32
CA PHE A 276 8.71 2.88 -18.61
C PHE A 276 8.39 2.66 -17.13
#